data_AF-A0AAU6NDD8-F1
#
_entry.id   AF-A0AAU6NDD8-F1
#
_cell.length_a   1.000
_cell.length_b   1.000
_cell.length_c   1.000
_cell.angle_alpha   90.00
_cell.angle_beta   90.00
_cell.angle_gamma   90.00
#
_symmetry.space_group_name_H-M   'P 1'
#
loop_
_entity.id
_entity.type
_entity.pdbx_description
1 polymer ?
#
loop_
_entity_poly.entity_id
_entity_poly.type
_entity_poly.pdbx_seq_one_letter_code
_entity_poly.pdbx_strand_id
1 'polypeptide(L)'
;MADSRLRLACLLCVIFAAGSVTASKELISKMSTGFTKVVDQCKTELNVGEHIMQDMYNFWREEYELVNRDLGCMIMCMAVKLDLIGADQKMHHGKAEDFAKSHGADDAVAKQLVGMIHDCENTHQGVEDGCSRTLEVAKCFRTKIHELKWAPSMEVVMEEIMA
;
A
#
# COMPACT_ATOMS: atom_id res chain seq x y z
N MET A 1 20.96 6.67 40.44
CA MET A 1 19.56 7.12 40.23
C MET A 1 19.31 7.67 38.83
N ALA A 2 20.18 8.53 38.27
CA ALA A 2 20.04 9.04 36.90
C ALA A 2 20.09 7.93 35.81
N ASP A 3 20.97 6.94 35.99
CA ASP A 3 21.15 5.81 35.05
C ASP A 3 19.89 4.92 34.93
N SER A 4 19.23 4.57 36.06
CA SER A 4 17.95 3.84 36.01
C SER A 4 16.81 4.66 35.39
N ARG A 5 16.76 5.98 35.60
CA ARG A 5 15.72 6.84 35.02
C ARG A 5 15.90 6.99 33.51
N LEU A 6 17.16 7.09 33.05
CA LEU A 6 17.50 7.13 31.63
C LEU A 6 17.19 5.79 30.95
N ARG A 7 17.54 4.66 31.57
CA ARG A 7 17.19 3.32 31.06
C ARG A 7 15.68 3.09 31.00
N LEU A 8 14.94 3.53 32.03
CA LEU A 8 13.48 3.41 32.03
C LEU A 8 12.85 4.29 30.94
N ALA A 9 13.34 5.51 30.75
CA ALA A 9 12.90 6.39 29.67
C ALA A 9 13.20 5.80 28.28
N CYS A 10 14.41 5.25 28.06
CA CYS A 10 14.75 4.57 26.82
C CYS A 10 13.85 3.36 26.55
N LEU A 11 13.57 2.53 27.56
CA LEU A 11 12.67 1.38 27.42
C LEU A 11 11.25 1.83 27.05
N LEU A 12 10.74 2.88 27.68
CA LEU A 12 9.41 3.43 27.35
C LEU A 12 9.36 3.98 25.91
N CYS A 13 10.39 4.68 25.45
CA CYS A 13 10.48 5.17 24.07
C CYS A 13 10.51 4.02 23.05
N VAL A 14 11.25 2.94 23.33
CA VAL A 14 11.33 1.77 22.45
C VAL A 14 9.98 1.06 22.36
N ILE A 15 9.28 0.87 23.49
CA ILE A 15 7.96 0.24 23.51
C ILE A 15 6.95 1.06 22.72
N PHE A 16 6.94 2.39 22.89
CA PHE A 16 6.02 3.27 22.16
C PHE A 16 6.27 3.25 20.65
N ALA A 17 7.55 3.34 20.23
CA ALA A 17 7.92 3.26 18.82
C ALA A 17 7.57 1.90 18.19
N ALA A 18 7.73 0.80 18.94
CA ALA A 18 7.31 -0.51 18.48
C ALA A 18 5.79 -0.58 18.29
N GLY A 19 5.00 -0.03 19.23
CA GLY A 19 3.54 0.02 19.13
C GLY A 19 3.04 0.79 17.90
N SER A 20 3.64 1.94 17.59
CA SER A 20 3.25 2.74 16.41
C SER A 20 3.53 2.03 15.09
N VAL A 21 4.65 1.29 15.00
CA VAL A 21 4.98 0.51 13.79
C VAL A 21 3.96 -0.63 13.59
N THR A 22 3.57 -1.32 14.66
CA THR A 22 2.56 -2.39 14.59
C THR A 22 1.22 -1.86 14.11
N ALA A 23 0.73 -0.74 14.66
CA ALA A 23 -0.51 -0.11 14.22
C ALA A 23 -0.47 0.31 12.75
N SER A 24 0.69 0.76 12.27
CA SER A 24 0.87 1.13 10.87
C SER A 24 0.86 -0.08 9.93
N LYS A 25 1.45 -1.20 10.34
CA LYS A 25 1.37 -2.47 9.58
C LYS A 25 -0.06 -2.98 9.50
N GLU A 26 -0.81 -2.90 10.59
CA GLU A 26 -2.22 -3.28 10.62
C GLU A 26 -3.05 -2.40 9.66
N LEU A 27 -2.81 -1.08 9.66
CA LEU A 27 -3.42 -0.16 8.70
C LEU A 27 -3.13 -0.55 7.24
N ILE A 28 -1.86 -0.77 6.88
CA ILE A 28 -1.50 -1.16 5.50
C ILE A 28 -2.11 -2.52 5.13
N SER A 29 -2.19 -3.46 6.08
CA SER A 29 -2.88 -4.73 5.86
C SER A 29 -4.37 -4.52 5.55
N LYS A 30 -5.08 -3.75 6.38
CA LYS A 30 -6.50 -3.43 6.17
C LYS A 30 -6.74 -2.72 4.85
N MET A 31 -5.88 -1.77 4.47
CA MET A 31 -5.95 -1.12 3.17
C MET A 31 -5.74 -2.12 2.03
N SER A 32 -4.78 -3.04 2.16
CA SER A 32 -4.54 -4.11 1.17
C SER A 32 -5.78 -5.00 1.01
N THR A 33 -6.44 -5.37 2.09
CA THR A 33 -7.73 -6.10 2.06
C THR A 33 -8.85 -5.26 1.44
N GLY A 34 -8.83 -3.94 1.60
CA GLY A 34 -9.72 -3.03 0.89
C GLY A 34 -9.63 -3.19 -0.64
N PHE A 35 -8.40 -3.33 -1.16
CA PHE A 35 -8.15 -3.60 -2.58
C PHE A 35 -8.58 -5.00 -3.02
N THR A 36 -8.46 -6.02 -2.16
CA THR A 36 -8.82 -7.40 -2.56
C THR A 36 -10.31 -7.58 -2.83
N LYS A 37 -11.18 -6.74 -2.25
CA LYS A 37 -12.65 -6.75 -2.49
C LYS A 37 -13.06 -6.60 -3.95
N VAL A 38 -12.22 -5.98 -4.78
CA VAL A 38 -12.49 -5.72 -6.20
C VAL A 38 -11.62 -6.55 -7.14
N VAL A 39 -10.78 -7.43 -6.60
CA VAL A 39 -9.85 -8.27 -7.38
C VAL A 39 -10.61 -9.17 -8.35
N ASP A 40 -11.64 -9.90 -7.92
CA ASP A 40 -12.33 -10.83 -8.82
C ASP A 40 -13.03 -10.14 -10.00
N GLN A 41 -13.55 -8.93 -9.75
CA GLN A 41 -14.14 -8.09 -10.80
C GLN A 41 -13.08 -7.70 -11.84
N CYS A 42 -11.95 -7.15 -11.38
CA CYS A 42 -10.86 -6.75 -12.26
C CYS A 42 -10.20 -7.94 -12.97
N LYS A 43 -10.08 -9.09 -12.30
CA LYS A 43 -9.54 -10.31 -12.87
C LYS A 43 -10.36 -10.77 -14.07
N THR A 44 -11.68 -10.73 -13.92
CA THR A 44 -12.65 -11.12 -14.95
C THR A 44 -12.70 -10.10 -16.08
N GLU A 45 -12.75 -8.80 -15.76
CA GLU A 45 -12.81 -7.72 -16.77
C GLU A 45 -11.55 -7.65 -17.64
N LEU A 46 -10.37 -7.85 -17.04
CA LEU A 46 -9.09 -7.83 -17.74
C LEU A 46 -8.70 -9.19 -18.33
N ASN A 47 -9.44 -10.26 -18.00
CA ASN A 47 -9.12 -11.64 -18.40
C ASN A 47 -7.65 -12.03 -18.08
N VAL A 48 -7.18 -11.68 -16.88
CA VAL A 48 -5.80 -11.96 -16.46
C VAL A 48 -5.65 -13.37 -15.90
N GLY A 49 -4.50 -13.99 -16.18
CA GLY A 49 -4.19 -15.34 -15.72
C GLY A 49 -3.73 -15.43 -14.26
N GLU A 50 -3.61 -16.65 -13.75
CA GLU A 50 -3.19 -16.92 -12.35
C GLU A 50 -1.80 -16.38 -11.99
N HIS A 51 -0.93 -16.16 -12.96
CA HIS A 51 0.40 -15.60 -12.72
C HIS A 51 0.35 -14.15 -12.15
N ILE A 52 -0.68 -13.37 -12.50
CA ILE A 52 -0.90 -12.03 -11.92
C ILE A 52 -1.38 -12.13 -10.46
N MET A 53 -2.11 -13.20 -10.12
CA MET A 53 -2.49 -13.47 -8.74
C MET A 53 -1.28 -13.78 -7.88
N GLN A 54 -0.29 -14.49 -8.43
CA GLN A 54 0.98 -14.71 -7.74
C GLN A 54 1.72 -13.40 -7.46
N ASP A 55 1.74 -12.47 -8.42
CA ASP A 55 2.32 -11.13 -8.22
C ASP A 55 1.58 -10.35 -7.13
N MET A 56 0.24 -10.40 -7.13
CA MET A 56 -0.61 -9.79 -6.10
C MET A 56 -0.35 -10.35 -4.71
N TYR A 57 -0.23 -11.68 -4.59
CA TYR A 57 0.13 -12.29 -3.32
C TYR A 57 1.50 -11.79 -2.89
N ASN A 58 2.52 -11.89 -3.74
CA ASN A 58 3.88 -11.50 -3.36
C ASN A 58 4.14 -9.99 -3.38
N PHE A 59 3.10 -9.16 -3.51
CA PHE A 59 3.24 -7.72 -3.66
C PHE A 59 4.10 -7.12 -2.55
N TRP A 60 3.88 -7.49 -1.28
CA TRP A 60 4.63 -6.96 -0.13
C TRP A 60 5.94 -7.70 0.20
N ARG A 61 6.35 -8.72 -0.57
CA ARG A 61 7.63 -9.41 -0.34
C ARG A 61 8.77 -8.58 -0.93
N GLU A 62 9.62 -8.00 -0.09
CA GLU A 62 10.68 -7.08 -0.49
C GLU A 62 11.59 -7.60 -1.60
N GLU A 63 11.98 -8.87 -1.54
CA GLU A 63 12.86 -9.54 -2.51
C GLU A 63 12.15 -9.97 -3.81
N TYR A 64 10.82 -9.87 -3.87
CA TYR A 64 10.04 -10.28 -5.04
C TYR A 64 9.96 -9.15 -6.07
N GLU A 65 10.43 -9.43 -7.29
CA GLU A 65 10.42 -8.49 -8.39
C GLU A 65 9.05 -8.44 -9.09
N LEU A 66 8.42 -7.26 -9.08
CA LEU A 66 7.18 -7.00 -9.80
C LEU A 66 7.50 -6.42 -11.18
N VAL A 67 7.56 -7.28 -12.20
CA VAL A 67 7.93 -6.89 -13.58
C VAL A 67 6.78 -6.98 -14.57
N ASN A 68 5.67 -7.60 -14.18
CA ASN A 68 4.57 -7.87 -15.09
C ASN A 68 3.68 -6.63 -15.28
N ARG A 69 3.63 -6.11 -16.51
CA ARG A 69 2.78 -4.98 -16.88
C ARG A 69 1.31 -5.19 -16.50
N ASP A 70 0.79 -6.42 -16.61
CA ASP A 70 -0.62 -6.70 -16.37
C ASP A 70 -0.98 -6.59 -14.89
N LEU A 71 -0.02 -6.72 -13.97
CA LEU A 71 -0.21 -6.33 -12.57
C LEU A 71 -0.51 -4.83 -12.44
N GLY A 72 0.17 -4.00 -13.23
CA GLY A 72 -0.10 -2.57 -13.29
C GLY A 72 -1.52 -2.27 -13.79
N CYS A 73 -2.00 -3.00 -14.80
CA CYS A 73 -3.39 -2.89 -15.25
C CYS A 73 -4.37 -3.33 -14.16
N MET A 74 -4.04 -4.38 -13.43
CA MET A 74 -4.84 -4.89 -12.32
C MET A 74 -4.97 -3.84 -11.21
N ILE A 75 -3.86 -3.25 -10.78
CA ILE A 75 -3.83 -2.18 -9.76
C ILE A 75 -4.65 -0.97 -10.23
N MET A 76 -4.48 -0.57 -11.49
CA MET A 76 -5.24 0.54 -12.06
C MET A 76 -6.75 0.24 -12.06
N CYS A 77 -7.16 -0.96 -12.47
CA CYS A 77 -8.57 -1.35 -12.43
C CYS A 77 -9.13 -1.29 -11.00
N MET A 78 -8.42 -1.85 -10.02
CA MET A 78 -8.86 -1.82 -8.62
C MET A 78 -9.00 -0.38 -8.12
N ALA A 79 -8.04 0.49 -8.45
CA ALA A 79 -8.09 1.90 -8.09
C ALA A 79 -9.29 2.63 -8.72
N VAL A 80 -9.66 2.32 -9.98
CA VAL A 80 -10.90 2.86 -10.59
C VAL A 80 -12.15 2.36 -9.87
N LYS A 81 -12.24 1.06 -9.57
CA LYS A 81 -13.39 0.45 -8.88
C LYS A 81 -13.60 1.02 -7.46
N LEU A 82 -12.50 1.36 -6.80
CA LEU A 82 -12.49 2.02 -5.50
C LEU A 82 -12.60 3.54 -5.59
N ASP A 83 -12.78 4.09 -6.79
CA ASP A 83 -12.96 5.52 -7.04
C ASP A 83 -11.75 6.37 -6.58
N LEU A 84 -10.55 5.77 -6.59
CA LEU A 84 -9.30 6.40 -6.14
C LEU A 84 -8.59 7.17 -7.23
N ILE A 85 -8.84 6.86 -8.50
CA ILE A 85 -8.25 7.53 -9.65
C ILE A 85 -9.32 8.02 -10.62
N GLY A 86 -9.08 9.17 -11.24
CA GLY A 86 -9.98 9.81 -12.19
C GLY A 86 -9.78 9.36 -13.64
N ALA A 87 -10.57 9.95 -14.55
CA ALA A 87 -10.47 9.69 -15.99
C ALA A 87 -9.11 10.14 -16.59
N ASP A 88 -8.40 11.04 -15.91
CA ASP A 88 -7.05 11.47 -16.26
C ASP A 88 -5.95 10.52 -15.74
N GLN A 89 -6.35 9.39 -15.12
CA GLN A 89 -5.49 8.39 -14.50
C GLN A 89 -4.61 8.96 -13.37
N LYS A 90 -5.04 10.05 -12.75
CA LYS A 90 -4.41 10.61 -11.55
C LYS A 90 -5.23 10.29 -10.31
N MET A 91 -4.54 10.16 -9.19
CA MET A 91 -5.18 9.95 -7.90
C MET A 91 -6.08 11.13 -7.50
N HIS A 92 -7.29 10.80 -7.04
CA HIS A 92 -8.16 11.72 -6.33
C HIS A 92 -7.71 11.83 -4.87
N HIS A 93 -6.94 12.85 -4.54
CA HIS A 93 -6.34 13.00 -3.20
C HIS A 93 -7.38 12.90 -2.07
N GLY A 94 -8.53 13.58 -2.21
CA GLY A 94 -9.60 13.52 -1.20
C GLY A 94 -10.18 12.12 -0.99
N LYS A 95 -10.47 11.41 -2.09
CA LYS A 95 -11.01 10.03 -2.01
C LYS A 95 -9.97 9.04 -1.50
N ALA A 96 -8.69 9.23 -1.84
CA ALA A 96 -7.60 8.42 -1.32
C ALA A 96 -7.36 8.66 0.19
N GLU A 97 -7.47 9.90 0.66
CA GLU A 97 -7.45 10.21 2.09
C GLU A 97 -8.64 9.55 2.81
N ASP A 98 -9.85 9.67 2.26
CA ASP A 98 -11.05 9.06 2.85
C ASP A 98 -10.95 7.53 2.89
N PHE A 99 -10.40 6.91 1.84
CA PHE A 99 -10.12 5.48 1.80
C PHE A 99 -9.10 5.07 2.87
N ALA A 100 -8.02 5.82 3.06
CA ALA A 100 -7.07 5.53 4.13
C ALA A 100 -7.72 5.63 5.52
N LYS A 101 -8.54 6.66 5.75
CA LYS A 101 -9.26 6.87 7.01
C LYS A 101 -10.29 5.77 7.28
N SER A 102 -11.01 5.31 6.26
CA SER A 102 -11.98 4.21 6.41
C SER A 102 -11.33 2.89 6.85
N HIS A 103 -10.00 2.76 6.71
CA HIS A 103 -9.22 1.60 7.14
C HIS A 103 -8.41 1.84 8.42
N GLY A 104 -8.59 2.99 9.08
CA GLY A 104 -8.02 3.28 10.40
C GLY A 104 -6.89 4.30 10.42
N ALA A 105 -6.60 4.97 9.30
CA ALA A 105 -5.65 6.09 9.31
C ALA A 105 -6.26 7.32 10.01
N ASP A 106 -5.44 8.05 10.76
CA ASP A 106 -5.78 9.42 11.14
C ASP A 106 -5.50 10.39 9.98
N ASP A 107 -5.87 11.67 10.15
CA ASP A 107 -5.68 12.69 9.11
C ASP A 107 -4.22 12.89 8.69
N ALA A 108 -3.27 12.74 9.62
CA ALA A 108 -1.86 12.95 9.34
C ALA A 108 -1.29 11.77 8.53
N VAL A 109 -1.62 10.55 8.95
CA VAL A 109 -1.20 9.32 8.26
C VAL A 109 -1.86 9.22 6.88
N ALA A 110 -3.15 9.57 6.74
CA ALA A 110 -3.84 9.58 5.46
C ALA A 110 -3.16 10.53 4.46
N LYS A 111 -2.85 11.76 4.88
CA LYS A 111 -2.10 12.73 4.07
C LYS A 111 -0.70 12.25 3.74
N GLN A 112 -0.03 11.59 4.68
CA GLN A 112 1.30 11.04 4.45
C GLN A 112 1.28 9.95 3.36
N LEU A 113 0.31 9.03 3.40
CA LEU A 113 0.16 7.97 2.40
C LEU A 113 -0.16 8.54 1.01
N VAL A 114 -1.10 9.49 0.92
CA VAL A 114 -1.45 10.16 -0.33
C VAL A 114 -0.26 10.96 -0.87
N GLY A 115 0.47 11.68 -0.02
CA GLY A 115 1.69 12.39 -0.41
C GLY A 115 2.74 11.46 -1.01
N MET A 116 2.96 10.28 -0.41
CA MET A 116 3.89 9.29 -0.94
C MET A 116 3.50 8.80 -2.35
N ILE A 117 2.22 8.53 -2.58
CA ILE A 117 1.71 8.10 -3.90
C ILE A 117 1.89 9.23 -4.91
N HIS A 118 1.55 10.46 -4.54
CA HIS A 118 1.70 11.63 -5.41
C HIS A 118 3.16 11.86 -5.83
N ASP A 119 4.12 11.71 -4.91
CA ASP A 119 5.55 11.79 -5.23
C ASP A 119 5.98 10.70 -6.22
N CYS A 120 5.43 9.48 -6.06
CA CYS A 120 5.69 8.38 -6.99
C CYS A 120 5.08 8.64 -8.38
N GLU A 121 3.86 9.18 -8.47
CA GLU A 121 3.25 9.60 -9.74
C GLU A 121 4.13 10.63 -10.47
N ASN A 122 4.62 11.64 -9.75
CA ASN A 122 5.50 12.67 -10.31
C ASN A 122 6.84 12.11 -10.80
N THR A 123 7.39 11.12 -10.10
CA THR A 123 8.64 10.45 -10.47
C THR A 123 8.49 9.65 -11.78
N HIS A 124 7.32 9.04 -12.00
CA HIS A 124 7.07 8.15 -13.14
C HIS A 124 6.15 8.75 -14.22
N GLN A 125 5.94 10.07 -14.22
CA GLN A 125 5.06 10.76 -15.16
C GLN A 125 5.46 10.59 -16.64
N GLY A 126 6.74 10.30 -16.91
CA GLY A 126 7.27 10.08 -18.26
C GLY A 126 6.95 8.70 -18.85
N VAL A 127 6.35 7.78 -18.08
CA VAL A 127 5.94 6.46 -18.57
C VAL A 127 4.60 6.60 -19.32
N GLU A 128 4.61 6.31 -20.62
CA GLU A 128 3.46 6.51 -21.51
C GLU A 128 2.34 5.48 -21.29
N ASP A 129 2.68 4.19 -21.17
CA ASP A 129 1.69 3.13 -20.94
C ASP A 129 1.13 3.23 -19.50
N GLY A 130 -0.19 3.39 -19.38
CA GLY A 130 -0.85 3.59 -18.09
C GLY A 130 -0.69 2.42 -17.12
N CYS A 131 -0.63 1.18 -17.62
CA CYS A 131 -0.40 0.01 -16.77
C CYS A 131 1.04 -0.03 -16.25
N SER A 132 2.03 0.16 -17.14
CA SER A 132 3.43 0.26 -16.75
C SER A 132 3.68 1.41 -15.78
N ARG A 133 3.07 2.58 -16.03
CA ARG A 133 3.17 3.72 -15.10
C ARG A 133 2.60 3.37 -13.73
N THR A 134 1.42 2.76 -13.70
CA THR A 134 0.79 2.34 -12.43
C THR A 134 1.66 1.32 -11.69
N LEU A 135 2.28 0.38 -12.41
CA LEU A 135 3.20 -0.59 -11.82
C LEU A 135 4.42 0.10 -11.18
N GLU A 136 5.05 1.04 -11.87
CA GLU A 136 6.20 1.78 -11.32
C GLU A 136 5.81 2.65 -10.12
N VAL A 137 4.65 3.31 -10.16
CA VAL A 137 4.10 4.04 -9.01
C VAL A 137 3.87 3.11 -7.82
N ALA A 138 3.28 1.92 -8.05
CA ALA A 138 3.03 0.95 -7.00
C ALA A 138 4.32 0.40 -6.40
N LYS A 139 5.35 0.12 -7.22
CA LYS A 139 6.68 -0.29 -6.76
C LYS A 139 7.35 0.80 -5.92
N CYS A 140 7.31 2.05 -6.39
CA CYS A 140 7.82 3.20 -5.65
C CYS A 140 7.14 3.35 -4.28
N PHE A 141 5.81 3.24 -4.24
CA PHE A 141 5.04 3.30 -3.01
C PHE A 141 5.40 2.14 -2.07
N ARG A 142 5.46 0.92 -2.60
CA ARG A 142 5.90 -0.27 -1.86
C ARG A 142 7.26 -0.03 -1.20
N THR A 143 8.26 0.46 -1.94
CA THR A 143 9.59 0.75 -1.40
C THR A 143 9.52 1.72 -0.22
N LYS A 144 8.79 2.83 -0.34
CA LYS A 144 8.61 3.80 0.77
C LYS A 144 7.96 3.17 2.00
N ILE A 145 6.98 2.29 1.82
CA ILE A 145 6.31 1.56 2.91
C ILE A 145 7.26 0.56 3.59
N HIS A 146 8.15 -0.09 2.85
CA HIS A 146 9.22 -0.92 3.43
C HIS A 146 10.22 -0.08 4.24
N GLU A 147 10.66 1.08 3.73
CA GLU A 147 11.56 1.99 4.43
C GLU A 147 10.99 2.47 5.77
N LEU A 148 9.67 2.70 5.83
CA LEU A 148 8.94 3.04 7.06
C LEU A 148 8.71 1.83 7.98
N LYS A 149 9.03 0.61 7.54
CA LYS A 149 8.74 -0.67 8.20
C LYS A 149 7.24 -0.90 8.40
N TRP A 150 6.41 -0.31 7.53
CA TRP A 150 4.95 -0.43 7.56
C TRP A 150 4.43 -1.55 6.66
N ALA A 151 5.29 -2.14 5.83
CA ALA A 151 4.92 -3.28 5.00
C ALA A 151 4.44 -4.45 5.89
N PRO A 152 3.23 -4.99 5.65
CA PRO A 152 2.74 -6.16 6.35
C PRO A 152 3.49 -7.40 5.90
N SER A 153 3.55 -8.43 6.75
CA SER A 153 4.02 -9.73 6.30
C SER A 153 2.95 -10.38 5.41
N MET A 154 3.40 -11.28 4.55
CA MET A 154 2.51 -12.11 3.73
C MET A 154 1.43 -12.84 4.53
N GLU A 155 1.83 -13.37 5.68
CA GLU A 155 0.96 -14.08 6.60
C GLU A 155 -0.20 -13.18 7.07
N VAL A 156 0.12 -11.96 7.52
CA VAL A 156 -0.88 -11.00 8.02
C VAL A 156 -1.85 -10.57 6.91
N VAL A 157 -1.36 -10.35 5.69
CA VAL A 157 -2.24 -10.02 4.56
C VAL A 157 -3.17 -11.18 4.22
N MET A 158 -2.66 -12.42 4.23
CA MET A 158 -3.48 -13.59 3.96
C MET A 158 -4.53 -13.86 5.04
N GLU A 159 -4.18 -13.70 6.31
CA GLU A 159 -5.12 -13.80 7.42
C GLU A 159 -6.29 -12.83 7.26
N GLU A 160 -6.00 -11.57 6.91
CA GLU A 160 -7.03 -10.53 6.72
C GLU A 160 -7.90 -10.75 5.46
N ILE A 161 -7.41 -11.48 4.46
CA ILE A 161 -8.20 -11.86 3.27
C ILE A 161 -9.15 -13.03 3.58
N MET A 162 -8.73 -13.93 4.48
CA MET A 162 -9.48 -15.13 4.84
C MET A 162 -10.49 -14.91 5.98
N ALA A 163 -10.38 -13.79 6.70
CA ALA A 163 -11.25 -13.37 7.79
C ALA A 163 -12.56 -12.73 7.29
#